data_AF-A0A6J4H443-F1
#
_entry.id   AF-A0A6J4H443-F1
#
_cell.length_a   1.000
_cell.length_b   1.000
_cell.length_c   1.000
_cell.angle_alpha   90.00
_cell.angle_beta   90.00
_cell.angle_gamma   90.00
#
_symmetry.space_group_name_H-M   'P 1'
#
loop_
_entity.id
_entity.type
_entity.pdbx_description
1 polymer ?
#
loop_
_entity_poly.entity_id
_entity_poly.type
_entity_poly.pdbx_seq_one_letter_code
_entity_poly.pdbx_strand_id
1 'polypeptide(L)'
;MASQTYPTPSAPQYGPPNYGPPGGYPPAPARRRRTGAIVGGVIAAVLVLGGLVVGALVWFGSTVLDTAEAERQIGQLTQDQAGVAPTDVSCPADIEAESGATFTCSANLEDQPISFTITQTDDEGNVQIDSDNTFVDVGVVEASLDEQLGEVAGVAVVSTCDTGGHSVLVDAVGTPISCSVANAEDATDTIDVVATVDESGAVSYEVA
;
A
#
# COMPACT_ATOMS: atom_id res chain seq x y z
N MET A 1 14.07 -66.08 10.17
CA MET A 1 15.49 -66.45 10.03
C MET A 1 16.00 -65.68 8.80
N ALA A 2 16.43 -64.44 8.98
CA ALA A 2 17.81 -64.00 9.24
C ALA A 2 18.38 -63.34 7.95
N SER A 3 17.97 -62.11 7.69
CA SER A 3 18.56 -61.25 6.66
C SER A 3 19.79 -60.58 7.26
N GLN A 4 20.96 -60.90 6.71
CA GLN A 4 22.26 -60.45 7.17
C GLN A 4 22.49 -58.96 6.87
N THR A 5 22.94 -58.24 7.89
CA THR A 5 23.38 -56.84 7.84
C THR A 5 24.86 -56.80 7.44
N TYR A 6 25.19 -56.09 6.35
CA TYR A 6 26.58 -55.86 5.93
C TYR A 6 27.04 -54.49 6.48
N PRO A 7 28.22 -54.39 7.12
CA PRO A 7 28.76 -53.10 7.58
C PRO A 7 29.44 -52.34 6.43
N THR A 8 29.08 -51.06 6.27
CA THR A 8 29.72 -50.11 5.35
C THR A 8 30.95 -49.45 6.00
N PRO A 9 32.06 -49.23 5.26
CA PRO A 9 33.26 -48.56 5.78
C PRO A 9 33.08 -47.04 5.85
N SER A 10 33.60 -46.43 6.93
CA SER A 10 33.59 -45.00 7.21
C SER A 10 34.64 -44.22 6.39
N ALA A 11 34.21 -43.11 5.78
CA ALA A 11 35.10 -42.16 5.11
C ALA A 11 35.61 -41.07 6.09
N PRO A 12 36.85 -40.56 5.92
CA PRO A 12 37.45 -39.61 6.86
C PRO A 12 36.85 -38.20 6.77
N GLN A 13 36.60 -37.63 7.95
CA GLN A 13 36.15 -36.25 8.18
C GLN A 13 37.32 -35.27 8.00
N TYR A 14 37.17 -34.31 7.07
CA TYR A 14 38.09 -33.18 6.89
C TYR A 14 37.52 -31.96 7.62
N GLY A 15 38.19 -31.51 8.69
CA GLY A 15 37.81 -30.34 9.47
C GLY A 15 38.27 -29.03 8.82
N PRO A 16 37.55 -27.91 9.04
CA PRO A 16 37.91 -26.62 8.45
C PRO A 16 39.14 -25.98 9.15
N PRO A 17 39.95 -25.17 8.44
CA PRO A 17 41.13 -24.54 9.02
C PRO A 17 40.78 -23.41 10.00
N ASN A 18 41.70 -23.20 10.95
CA ASN A 18 41.64 -22.23 12.04
C ASN A 18 42.36 -20.94 11.63
N TYR A 19 41.67 -19.80 11.71
CA TYR A 19 42.18 -18.48 11.34
C TYR A 19 42.09 -17.58 12.59
N GLY A 20 43.22 -16.99 12.99
CA GLY A 20 43.39 -16.24 14.25
C GLY A 20 42.70 -14.86 14.30
N PRO A 21 42.72 -14.20 15.47
CA PRO A 21 41.91 -13.01 15.75
C PRO A 21 42.47 -11.69 15.18
N PRO A 22 41.61 -10.67 14.98
CA PRO A 22 41.85 -9.53 14.10
C PRO A 22 42.70 -8.40 14.73
N GLY A 23 43.54 -7.79 13.89
CA GLY A 23 44.28 -6.55 14.20
C GLY A 23 43.37 -5.32 14.23
N GLY A 24 43.61 -4.44 15.22
CA GLY A 24 42.79 -3.27 15.52
C GLY A 24 43.03 -2.08 14.57
N TYR A 25 41.93 -1.39 14.25
CA TYR A 25 41.92 -0.05 13.65
C TYR A 25 42.06 1.04 14.74
N PRO A 26 42.67 2.20 14.43
CA PRO A 26 42.78 3.31 15.39
C PRO A 26 41.41 3.93 15.72
N PRO A 27 41.24 4.52 16.92
CA PRO A 27 39.95 5.06 17.36
C PRO A 27 39.57 6.35 16.61
N ALA A 28 38.30 6.42 16.18
CA ALA A 28 37.68 7.62 15.64
C ALA A 28 37.48 8.71 16.72
N PRO A 29 37.51 10.02 16.37
CA PRO A 29 37.37 11.10 17.34
C PRO A 29 35.97 11.17 17.97
N ALA A 30 35.96 11.36 19.29
CA ALA A 30 34.76 11.44 20.12
C ALA A 30 33.84 12.61 19.74
N ARG A 31 32.61 12.30 19.27
CA ARG A 31 31.55 13.30 19.14
C ARG A 31 31.04 13.72 20.52
N ARG A 32 31.11 15.02 20.77
CA ARG A 32 30.72 15.73 21.99
C ARG A 32 29.23 15.52 22.26
N ARG A 33 28.91 14.81 23.35
CA ARG A 33 27.55 14.66 23.89
C ARG A 33 27.05 16.03 24.36
N ARG A 34 25.93 16.50 23.82
CA ARG A 34 24.99 17.34 24.57
C ARG A 34 23.82 16.45 24.95
N THR A 35 23.79 16.14 26.24
CA THR A 35 22.72 15.47 26.98
C THR A 35 21.50 16.38 27.11
N GLY A 36 20.31 15.80 26.93
CA GLY A 36 18.99 16.38 27.24
C GLY A 36 18.12 16.47 25.97
N ALA A 37 17.01 15.77 25.80
CA ALA A 37 16.20 14.95 26.69
C ALA A 37 15.52 13.84 25.86
N ILE A 38 15.53 12.61 26.35
CA ILE A 38 14.66 11.51 25.88
C ILE A 38 13.69 11.26 27.03
N VAL A 39 12.44 11.70 26.91
CA VAL A 39 11.26 11.04 27.51
C VAL A 39 10.03 11.43 26.70
N GLY A 40 9.27 10.41 26.28
CA GLY A 40 7.96 10.49 25.62
C GLY A 40 8.08 10.11 24.15
N GLY A 41 7.53 9.02 23.63
CA GLY A 41 6.65 7.99 24.14
C GLY A 41 6.33 7.10 22.92
N VAL A 42 6.26 5.79 23.11
CA VAL A 42 5.96 4.83 22.04
C VAL A 42 4.48 4.90 21.70
N ILE A 43 4.12 5.45 20.54
CA ILE A 43 2.88 5.26 19.74
C ILE A 43 3.22 5.81 18.34
N ALA A 44 2.96 5.23 17.19
CA ALA A 44 2.63 3.90 16.70
C ALA A 44 3.06 3.92 15.21
N ALA A 45 3.26 2.74 14.62
CA ALA A 45 3.23 2.46 13.18
C ALA A 45 3.84 3.49 12.20
N VAL A 46 5.00 3.09 11.66
CA VAL A 46 5.44 3.51 10.33
C VAL A 46 4.33 3.19 9.31
N LEU A 47 3.64 4.21 8.82
CA LEU A 47 3.01 4.21 7.50
C LEU A 47 3.79 5.18 6.64
N VAL A 48 4.56 4.61 5.71
CA VAL A 48 5.35 5.35 4.73
C VAL A 48 4.39 5.82 3.64
N LEU A 49 3.94 7.08 3.72
CA LEU A 49 3.47 7.85 2.56
C LEU A 49 3.97 9.28 2.75
N GLY A 50 5.12 9.58 2.13
CA GLY A 50 6.00 10.71 2.46
C GLY A 50 5.30 12.04 2.79
N GLY A 51 5.78 12.68 3.85
CA GLY A 51 5.48 14.08 4.12
C GLY A 51 5.75 14.94 2.89
N LEU A 52 4.73 15.65 2.45
CA LEU A 52 4.72 16.58 1.33
C LEU A 52 4.95 18.00 1.84
N VAL A 53 5.73 18.77 1.08
CA VAL A 53 5.97 20.18 1.35
C VAL A 53 4.81 20.97 0.75
N VAL A 54 3.88 21.46 1.57
CA VAL A 54 2.87 22.43 1.14
C VAL A 54 3.39 23.82 1.47
N GLY A 55 3.48 24.69 0.46
CA GLY A 55 4.00 26.04 0.67
C GLY A 55 3.09 26.82 1.62
N ALA A 56 3.65 27.47 2.65
CA ALA A 56 2.86 28.35 3.48
C ALA A 56 2.93 29.81 3.00
N LEU A 57 1.77 30.49 2.96
CA LEU A 57 1.66 31.90 2.59
C LEU A 57 1.62 32.77 3.85
N VAL A 58 2.42 33.84 3.86
CA VAL A 58 2.47 34.79 4.97
C VAL A 58 1.54 35.96 4.64
N TRP A 59 0.37 36.01 5.27
CA TRP A 59 -0.56 37.12 5.13
C TRP A 59 -0.85 37.71 6.52
N PHE A 60 -0.59 39.01 6.72
CA PHE A 60 -0.82 39.73 7.99
C PHE A 60 -0.24 39.07 9.27
N GLY A 61 0.92 38.41 9.18
CA GLY A 61 1.65 37.90 10.35
C GLY A 61 1.22 36.52 10.83
N SER A 62 0.24 35.87 10.17
CA SER A 62 -0.01 34.44 10.28
C SER A 62 0.50 33.69 9.05
N THR A 63 0.99 32.48 9.28
CA THR A 63 1.43 31.53 8.25
C THR A 63 0.25 30.60 7.96
N VAL A 64 -0.28 30.62 6.73
CA VAL A 64 -1.45 29.85 6.31
C VAL A 64 -1.03 28.83 5.25
N LEU A 65 -1.55 27.61 5.32
CA LEU A 65 -1.26 26.55 4.35
C LEU A 65 -1.86 26.85 2.97
N ASP A 66 -1.08 26.61 1.91
CA ASP A 66 -1.58 26.64 0.53
C ASP A 66 -2.34 25.34 0.23
N THR A 67 -3.64 25.35 0.53
CA THR A 67 -4.52 24.21 0.32
C THR A 67 -4.66 23.82 -1.16
N ALA A 68 -4.42 24.75 -2.09
CA ALA A 68 -4.46 24.44 -3.52
C ALA A 68 -3.29 23.54 -3.94
N GLU A 69 -2.15 23.61 -3.24
CA GLU A 69 -1.05 22.66 -3.45
C GLU A 69 -1.37 21.29 -2.85
N ALA A 70 -2.01 21.24 -1.68
CA ALA A 70 -2.50 19.99 -1.10
C ALA A 70 -3.52 19.30 -2.04
N GLU A 71 -4.46 20.05 -2.63
CA GLU A 71 -5.43 19.53 -3.58
C GLU A 71 -4.77 18.92 -4.83
N ARG A 72 -3.74 19.58 -5.38
CA ARG A 72 -2.98 19.04 -6.52
C ARG A 72 -2.27 17.74 -6.18
N GLN A 73 -1.67 17.69 -4.99
CA GLN A 73 -0.93 16.52 -4.54
C GLN A 73 -1.86 15.35 -4.24
N ILE A 74 -3.03 15.60 -3.64
CA ILE A 74 -4.09 14.60 -3.48
C ILE A 74 -4.49 14.03 -4.84
N GLY A 75 -4.65 14.89 -5.86
CA GLY A 75 -4.93 14.46 -7.23
C GLY A 75 -3.86 13.51 -7.78
N GLN A 76 -2.58 13.85 -7.62
CA GLN A 76 -1.47 13.01 -8.06
C GLN A 76 -1.38 11.69 -7.27
N LEU A 77 -1.43 11.77 -5.95
CA LEU A 77 -1.36 10.61 -5.06
C LEU A 77 -2.50 9.62 -5.31
N THR A 78 -3.70 10.11 -5.60
CA THR A 78 -4.82 9.25 -5.97
C THR A 78 -4.63 8.64 -7.35
N GLN A 79 -4.15 9.41 -8.33
CA GLN A 79 -3.83 8.87 -9.65
C GLN A 79 -2.74 7.79 -9.58
N ASP A 80 -1.72 7.96 -8.74
CA ASP A 80 -0.64 6.99 -8.56
C ASP A 80 -1.12 5.71 -7.86
N GLN A 81 -2.05 5.82 -6.90
CA GLN A 81 -2.57 4.67 -6.15
C GLN A 81 -3.70 3.93 -6.86
N ALA A 82 -4.63 4.66 -7.48
CA ALA A 82 -5.84 4.11 -8.09
C ALA A 82 -5.77 4.04 -9.62
N GLY A 83 -4.75 4.62 -10.26
CA GLY A 83 -4.64 4.70 -11.72
C GLY A 83 -5.58 5.72 -12.38
N VAL A 84 -6.51 6.31 -11.62
CA VAL A 84 -7.50 7.29 -12.08
C VAL A 84 -7.40 8.55 -11.22
N ALA A 85 -7.44 9.71 -11.88
CA ALA A 85 -7.42 10.99 -11.17
C ALA A 85 -8.80 11.29 -10.56
N PRO A 86 -8.87 11.75 -9.30
CA PRO A 86 -10.11 12.12 -8.66
C PRO A 86 -10.64 13.45 -9.19
N THR A 87 -11.93 13.68 -9.04
CA THR A 87 -12.63 14.94 -9.30
C THR A 87 -13.03 15.63 -8.00
N ASP A 88 -13.38 16.91 -8.07
CA ASP A 88 -13.92 17.69 -6.95
C ASP A 88 -13.08 17.65 -5.67
N VAL A 89 -11.75 17.61 -5.82
CA VAL A 89 -10.84 17.70 -4.67
C VAL A 89 -11.07 19.03 -3.97
N SER A 90 -11.36 18.96 -2.68
CA SER A 90 -11.66 20.12 -1.85
C SER A 90 -11.01 19.99 -0.48
N CYS A 91 -10.17 20.96 -0.15
CA CYS A 91 -9.61 21.13 1.17
C CYS A 91 -10.24 22.33 1.89
N PRO A 92 -10.38 22.29 3.23
CA PRO A 92 -10.82 23.45 4.01
C PRO A 92 -9.88 24.65 3.77
N ALA A 93 -10.44 25.86 3.70
CA ALA A 93 -9.67 27.09 3.53
C ALA A 93 -9.13 27.61 4.88
N ASP A 94 -8.16 28.54 4.80
CA ASP A 94 -7.65 29.33 5.93
C ASP A 94 -7.12 28.50 7.11
N ILE A 95 -6.41 27.40 6.81
CA ILE A 95 -5.77 26.56 7.84
C ILE A 95 -4.48 27.24 8.32
N GLU A 96 -4.43 27.59 9.60
CA GLU A 96 -3.23 28.08 10.26
C GLU A 96 -2.15 26.98 10.31
N ALA A 97 -0.91 27.35 10.02
CA ALA A 97 0.22 26.45 10.12
C ALA A 97 0.51 26.14 11.60
N GLU A 98 0.23 24.90 12.02
CA GLU A 98 0.38 24.44 13.39
C GLU A 98 0.84 22.97 13.40
N SER A 99 2.04 22.73 13.93
CA SER A 99 2.59 21.39 14.03
C SER A 99 1.65 20.46 14.81
N GLY A 100 1.34 19.32 14.21
CA GLY A 100 0.44 18.30 14.75
C GLY A 100 -1.05 18.56 14.50
N ALA A 101 -1.44 19.71 13.94
CA ALA A 101 -2.82 19.95 13.56
C ALA A 101 -3.23 19.06 12.37
N THR A 102 -4.49 18.64 12.36
CA THR A 102 -5.04 17.77 11.32
C THR A 102 -6.26 18.39 10.68
N PHE A 103 -6.41 18.20 9.38
CA PHE A 103 -7.62 18.55 8.64
C PHE A 103 -7.94 17.48 7.60
N THR A 104 -9.19 17.47 7.12
CA THR A 104 -9.66 16.49 6.15
C THR A 104 -9.95 17.16 4.83
N CYS A 105 -9.43 16.60 3.74
CA CYS A 105 -9.86 16.94 2.38
C CYS A 105 -10.76 15.85 1.82
N SER A 106 -11.65 16.21 0.91
CA SER A 106 -12.56 15.29 0.22
C SER A 106 -12.34 15.33 -1.28
N ALA A 107 -12.63 14.25 -1.98
CA ALA A 107 -12.70 14.20 -3.44
C ALA A 107 -13.70 13.13 -3.88
N ASN A 108 -13.86 12.95 -5.20
CA ASN A 108 -14.65 11.87 -5.79
C ASN A 108 -13.76 11.06 -6.74
N LEU A 109 -13.86 9.73 -6.69
CA LEU A 109 -13.23 8.82 -7.65
C LEU A 109 -14.32 8.07 -8.39
N GLU A 110 -14.53 8.39 -9.66
CA GLU A 110 -15.63 7.82 -10.46
C GLU A 110 -16.99 7.94 -9.73
N ASP A 111 -17.33 9.13 -9.25
CA ASP A 111 -18.54 9.42 -8.46
C ASP A 111 -18.62 8.75 -7.07
N GLN A 112 -17.57 8.05 -6.63
CA GLN A 112 -17.47 7.49 -5.28
C GLN A 112 -16.75 8.49 -4.35
N PRO A 113 -17.32 8.84 -3.19
CA PRO A 113 -16.71 9.80 -2.27
C PRO A 113 -15.46 9.20 -1.61
N ILE A 114 -14.39 9.98 -1.56
CA ILE A 114 -13.14 9.62 -0.91
C ILE A 114 -12.66 10.76 0.01
N SER A 115 -11.92 10.42 1.06
CA SER A 115 -11.36 11.37 2.01
C SER A 115 -9.88 11.13 2.30
N PHE A 116 -9.22 12.22 2.68
CA PHE A 116 -7.81 12.26 3.01
C PHE A 116 -7.65 12.98 4.34
N THR A 117 -6.87 12.39 5.24
CA THR A 117 -6.42 13.02 6.47
C THR A 117 -5.06 13.67 6.24
N ILE A 118 -4.98 14.97 6.47
CA ILE A 118 -3.74 15.74 6.32
C ILE A 118 -3.27 16.10 7.73
N THR A 119 -2.04 15.70 8.06
CA THR A 119 -1.39 16.01 9.34
C THR A 119 -0.25 16.98 9.12
N GLN A 120 -0.29 18.16 9.72
CA GLN A 120 0.80 19.12 9.68
C GLN A 120 1.99 18.59 10.50
N THR A 121 3.15 18.45 9.86
CA THR A 121 4.36 17.93 10.50
C THR A 121 5.16 19.02 11.21
N ASP A 122 5.00 20.28 10.79
CA ASP A 122 5.63 21.46 11.39
C ASP A 122 4.78 22.73 11.19
N ASP A 123 5.34 23.88 11.58
CA ASP A 123 4.80 25.23 11.41
C ASP A 123 5.31 25.93 10.13
N GLU A 124 6.04 25.21 9.27
CA GLU A 124 6.60 25.71 8.00
C GLU A 124 5.73 25.33 6.78
N GLY A 125 4.68 24.52 7.00
CA GLY A 125 3.74 24.07 5.97
C GLY A 125 3.97 22.65 5.48
N ASN A 126 4.89 21.89 6.09
CA ASN A 126 5.07 20.49 5.71
C ASN A 126 3.93 19.64 6.27
N VAL A 127 3.33 18.79 5.44
CA VAL A 127 2.18 17.96 5.80
C VAL A 127 2.38 16.50 5.41
N GLN A 128 1.79 15.59 6.15
CA GLN A 128 1.64 14.18 5.82
C GLN A 128 0.22 14.00 5.27
N ILE A 129 0.06 13.33 4.12
CA ILE A 129 -1.26 13.05 3.53
C ILE A 129 -1.48 11.55 3.59
N ASP A 130 -2.55 11.15 4.27
CA ASP A 130 -2.98 9.76 4.37
C ASP A 130 -4.35 9.61 3.69
N SER A 131 -4.49 8.62 2.80
CA SER A 131 -5.79 8.24 2.24
C SER A 131 -6.59 7.46 3.28
N ASP A 132 -7.83 7.87 3.52
CA ASP A 132 -8.69 7.19 4.50
C ASP A 132 -9.37 5.95 3.89
N ASN A 133 -9.40 5.87 2.55
CA ASN A 133 -10.05 4.81 1.81
C ASN A 133 -9.05 3.84 1.17
N THR A 134 -9.51 2.62 0.91
CA THR A 134 -8.79 1.61 0.12
C THR A 134 -9.30 1.57 -1.32
N PHE A 135 -8.41 1.23 -2.25
CA PHE A 135 -8.74 1.16 -3.68
C PHE A 135 -8.51 -0.26 -4.19
N VAL A 136 -9.50 -0.80 -4.90
CA VAL A 136 -9.41 -2.09 -5.58
C VAL A 136 -9.54 -1.86 -7.09
N ASP A 137 -8.46 -2.11 -7.83
CA ASP A 137 -8.47 -2.08 -9.29
C ASP A 137 -9.19 -3.33 -9.83
N VAL A 138 -10.31 -3.12 -10.50
CA VAL A 138 -11.18 -4.19 -11.00
C VAL A 138 -10.49 -4.98 -12.11
N GLY A 139 -9.67 -4.33 -12.94
CA GLY A 139 -8.90 -4.99 -13.99
C GLY A 139 -7.83 -5.93 -13.41
N VAL A 140 -7.23 -5.57 -12.28
CA VAL A 140 -6.32 -6.46 -11.54
C VAL A 140 -7.07 -7.67 -10.97
N VAL A 141 -8.29 -7.47 -10.46
CA VAL A 141 -9.14 -8.58 -9.98
C VAL A 141 -9.49 -9.53 -11.12
N GLU A 142 -9.98 -9.01 -12.25
CA GLU A 142 -10.32 -9.80 -13.43
C GLU A 142 -9.11 -10.58 -13.97
N ALA A 143 -7.96 -9.92 -14.11
CA ALA A 143 -6.73 -10.57 -14.56
C ALA A 143 -6.27 -11.68 -13.60
N SER A 144 -6.43 -11.48 -12.29
CA SER A 144 -6.10 -12.48 -11.27
C SER A 144 -7.04 -13.68 -11.33
N LEU A 145 -8.32 -13.48 -11.65
CA LEU A 145 -9.29 -14.56 -11.88
C LEU A 145 -8.96 -15.33 -13.16
N ASP A 146 -8.60 -14.63 -14.23
CA ASP A 146 -8.24 -15.24 -15.51
C ASP A 146 -7.05 -16.19 -15.40
N GLU A 147 -6.02 -15.78 -14.65
CA GLU A 147 -4.85 -16.61 -14.39
C GLU A 147 -5.23 -17.86 -13.56
N GLN A 148 -5.92 -17.67 -12.44
CA GLN A 148 -6.25 -18.77 -11.52
C GLN A 148 -7.22 -19.78 -12.14
N LEU A 149 -8.32 -19.32 -12.73
CA LEU A 149 -9.33 -20.19 -13.32
C LEU A 149 -8.85 -20.78 -14.64
N GLY A 150 -8.06 -20.04 -15.41
CA GLY A 150 -7.46 -20.55 -16.64
C GLY A 150 -6.48 -21.69 -16.38
N GLU A 151 -5.67 -21.60 -15.33
CA GLU A 151 -4.77 -22.69 -14.91
C GLU A 151 -5.56 -23.93 -14.45
N VAL A 152 -6.61 -23.74 -13.65
CA VAL A 152 -7.46 -24.83 -13.14
C VAL A 152 -8.21 -25.53 -14.28
N ALA A 153 -8.78 -24.77 -15.21
CA ALA A 153 -9.55 -25.31 -16.33
C ALA A 153 -8.67 -25.83 -17.47
N GLY A 154 -7.40 -25.39 -17.56
CA GLY A 154 -6.48 -25.71 -18.65
C GLY A 154 -6.85 -25.04 -19.97
N VAL A 155 -7.62 -23.96 -19.93
CA VAL A 155 -8.08 -23.18 -21.09
C VAL A 155 -8.01 -21.69 -20.77
N ALA A 156 -7.94 -20.83 -21.79
CA ALA A 156 -8.02 -19.39 -21.58
C ALA A 156 -9.46 -19.00 -21.21
N VAL A 157 -9.61 -18.15 -20.20
CA VAL A 157 -10.89 -17.59 -19.76
C VAL A 157 -10.81 -16.07 -19.77
N VAL A 158 -11.97 -15.42 -19.73
CA VAL A 158 -12.11 -13.97 -19.60
C VAL A 158 -13.14 -13.69 -18.50
N SER A 159 -12.72 -12.95 -17.49
CA SER A 159 -13.52 -12.57 -16.34
C SER A 159 -14.10 -11.17 -16.55
N THR A 160 -15.33 -10.97 -16.09
CA THR A 160 -15.98 -9.65 -16.09
C THR A 160 -16.72 -9.47 -14.78
N CYS A 161 -16.38 -8.44 -14.02
CA CYS A 161 -16.99 -8.15 -12.73
C CYS A 161 -18.08 -7.08 -12.82
N ASP A 162 -19.20 -7.28 -12.12
CA ASP A 162 -20.29 -6.30 -12.03
C ASP A 162 -19.97 -5.27 -10.93
N THR A 163 -19.45 -4.12 -11.37
CA THR A 163 -18.97 -3.04 -10.49
C THR A 163 -19.76 -1.76 -10.65
N GLY A 164 -20.94 -1.81 -11.30
CA GLY A 164 -21.73 -0.61 -11.58
C GLY A 164 -21.07 0.36 -12.59
N GLY A 165 -20.05 -0.09 -13.31
CA GLY A 165 -19.32 0.70 -14.30
C GLY A 165 -18.06 1.39 -13.77
N HIS A 166 -17.68 1.14 -12.52
CA HIS A 166 -16.45 1.66 -11.92
C HIS A 166 -15.26 0.76 -12.28
N SER A 167 -14.15 1.38 -12.67
CA SER A 167 -12.87 0.68 -12.90
C SER A 167 -12.09 0.47 -11.61
N VAL A 168 -12.36 1.30 -10.60
CA VAL A 168 -11.78 1.21 -9.26
C VAL A 168 -12.90 1.23 -8.23
N LEU A 169 -12.88 0.29 -7.30
CA LEU A 169 -13.82 0.27 -6.18
C LEU A 169 -13.20 0.89 -4.93
N VAL A 170 -13.94 1.79 -4.30
CA VAL A 170 -13.57 2.42 -3.03
C VAL A 170 -14.07 1.56 -1.86
N ASP A 171 -13.19 1.25 -0.90
CA ASP A 171 -13.48 0.48 0.31
C ASP A 171 -14.05 -0.93 0.04
N ALA A 172 -13.66 -1.54 -1.07
CA ALA A 172 -14.11 -2.87 -1.46
C ALA A 172 -13.25 -4.02 -0.90
N VAL A 173 -12.22 -3.74 -0.09
CA VAL A 173 -11.46 -4.80 0.59
C VAL A 173 -12.39 -5.58 1.52
N GLY A 174 -12.36 -6.91 1.40
CA GLY A 174 -13.25 -7.83 2.12
C GLY A 174 -14.71 -7.81 1.63
N THR A 175 -15.05 -7.01 0.62
CA THR A 175 -16.39 -6.94 0.06
C THR A 175 -16.54 -7.94 -1.11
N PRO A 176 -17.59 -8.76 -1.13
CA PRO A 176 -17.87 -9.66 -2.25
C PRO A 176 -18.13 -8.90 -3.55
N ILE A 177 -17.42 -9.29 -4.62
CA ILE A 177 -17.58 -8.73 -5.98
C ILE A 177 -18.09 -9.86 -6.88
N SER A 178 -19.26 -9.67 -7.47
CA SER A 178 -19.84 -10.64 -8.41
C SER A 178 -19.14 -10.56 -9.76
N CYS A 179 -18.61 -11.67 -10.25
CA CYS A 179 -17.95 -11.75 -11.55
C CYS A 179 -18.48 -12.94 -12.36
N SER A 180 -18.53 -12.78 -13.68
CA SER A 180 -18.85 -13.85 -14.61
C SER A 180 -17.62 -14.18 -15.43
N VAL A 181 -17.26 -15.46 -15.48
CA VAL A 181 -16.06 -15.96 -16.15
C VAL A 181 -16.47 -16.80 -17.34
N ALA A 182 -16.05 -16.39 -18.53
CA ALA A 182 -16.39 -17.03 -19.79
C ALA A 182 -15.18 -17.74 -20.39
N ASN A 183 -15.38 -18.85 -21.08
CA ASN A 183 -14.34 -19.43 -21.93
C ASN A 183 -13.99 -18.46 -23.07
N ALA A 184 -12.69 -18.24 -23.31
CA ALA A 184 -12.25 -17.29 -24.33
C ALA A 184 -12.58 -17.72 -25.78
N GLU A 185 -12.75 -19.03 -26.02
CA GLU A 185 -13.11 -19.60 -27.32
C GLU A 185 -14.64 -19.78 -27.48
N ASP A 186 -15.37 -19.92 -26.38
CA ASP A 186 -16.84 -20.06 -26.36
C ASP A 186 -17.46 -19.23 -25.24
N ALA A 187 -17.84 -18.00 -25.56
CA ALA A 187 -18.46 -17.07 -24.61
C ALA A 187 -19.84 -17.50 -24.09
N THR A 188 -20.39 -18.63 -24.56
CA THR A 188 -21.62 -19.21 -24.00
C THR A 188 -21.36 -20.17 -22.84
N ASP A 189 -20.11 -20.61 -22.66
CA ASP A 189 -19.65 -21.39 -21.53
C ASP A 189 -19.18 -20.44 -20.43
N THR A 190 -20.08 -20.16 -19.48
CA THR A 190 -19.88 -19.17 -18.41
C THR A 190 -20.10 -19.77 -17.04
N ILE A 191 -19.33 -19.32 -16.07
CA ILE A 191 -19.51 -19.61 -14.65
C ILE A 191 -19.49 -18.32 -13.84
N ASP A 192 -20.42 -18.20 -12.90
CA ASP A 192 -20.45 -17.05 -11.99
C ASP A 192 -19.62 -17.35 -10.74
N VAL A 193 -18.81 -16.38 -10.35
CA VAL A 193 -17.93 -16.45 -9.17
C VAL A 193 -18.09 -15.19 -8.34
N VAL A 194 -17.83 -15.31 -7.05
CA VAL A 194 -17.75 -14.20 -6.12
C VAL A 194 -16.29 -14.03 -5.74
N ALA A 195 -15.69 -12.93 -6.19
CA ALA A 195 -14.32 -12.56 -5.84
C ALA A 195 -14.30 -11.76 -4.54
N THR A 196 -13.21 -11.86 -3.79
CA THR A 196 -12.96 -11.04 -2.60
C THR A 196 -11.48 -10.71 -2.52
N VAL A 197 -11.17 -9.43 -2.30
CA VAL A 197 -9.81 -8.93 -2.15
C VAL A 197 -9.50 -8.77 -0.67
N ASP A 198 -8.37 -9.31 -0.21
CA ASP A 198 -7.95 -9.16 1.19
C ASP A 198 -7.10 -7.90 1.44
N GLU A 199 -6.73 -7.65 2.70
CA GLU A 199 -5.91 -6.49 3.10
C GLU A 199 -4.52 -6.45 2.46
N SER A 200 -4.03 -7.59 1.95
CA SER A 200 -2.76 -7.68 1.23
C SER A 200 -2.91 -7.43 -0.28
N GLY A 201 -4.15 -7.27 -0.77
CA GLY A 201 -4.48 -7.17 -2.18
C GLY A 201 -4.61 -8.52 -2.88
N ALA A 202 -4.61 -9.64 -2.14
CA ALA A 202 -4.75 -10.96 -2.76
C ALA A 202 -6.22 -11.24 -3.10
N VAL A 203 -6.44 -11.78 -4.30
CA VAL A 203 -7.78 -12.10 -4.82
C VAL A 203 -8.10 -13.56 -4.54
N SER A 204 -9.17 -13.78 -3.79
CA SER A 204 -9.78 -15.10 -3.56
C SER A 204 -11.14 -15.17 -4.26
N TYR A 205 -11.63 -16.37 -4.56
CA TYR A 205 -12.93 -16.55 -5.21
C TYR A 205 -13.67 -17.79 -4.70
N GLU A 206 -15.00 -17.72 -4.78
CA GLU A 206 -15.91 -18.83 -4.53
C GLU A 206 -16.88 -18.96 -5.72
N VAL A 207 -17.29 -20.18 -6.07
CA VAL A 207 -18.30 -20.39 -7.13
C VAL A 207 -19.68 -20.04 -6.57
N ALA A 208 -20.44 -19.23 -7.32
CA ALA A 208 -21.76 -18.73 -6.92
C ALA A 208 -22.89 -19.77 -7.07
#